data_AF-A0A0B1SVJ9-F1
#
_entry.id   AF-A0A0B1SVJ9-F1
#
_cell.length_a   1.000
_cell.length_b   1.000
_cell.length_c   1.000
_cell.angle_alpha   90.00
_cell.angle_beta   90.00
_cell.angle_gamma   90.00
#
_symmetry.space_group_name_H-M   'P 1'
#
loop_
_entity.id
_entity.type
_entity.pdbx_description
1 polymer ?
#
loop_
_entity_poly.entity_id
_entity_poly.type
_entity_poly.pdbx_seq_one_letter_code
_entity_poly.pdbx_strand_id
1 'polypeptide(L)'
;QGYPCIRLICKDGTSYVPLYFTSESTVNFIDVLQRYITLRRSAREPNLVLVVDSKAEALAQSVIALGQNDDVLTRFMKNPYATALTGFGKITSFMQEQMIPALLDSDEVSQEEQIRAMRELTQREDEAGKLRINTDAASEFELVTQLELPPRPDIYRESPVTQEIWDKFKLADGTVDPQNIHHLKMNVFRGGLQPELRKEAWKYLLGYRNWDETTAQFEKKRGKLAKEYERLKAQWLSITEDQESRFFSYSKRKGLQRNFEKDQAAIKLQMYQLRDLVMIVNPQLANYLESHQSDDMYFCFRWVLVWFKRELSFADTCKLWEVLWTGQPCPNFLLLICVAILDSQMNTIIDNKFGLTEILKHVNDLSMHLVLDDVMTAAEAIFHQLSASQDKLPAHICEYLNLGEAAS
;
A
#
# COMPACT_ATOMS: atom_id res chain seq x y z
N GLN A 1 -63.63 27.04 6.75
CA GLN A 1 -62.45 27.55 7.48
C GLN A 1 -61.75 26.34 8.05
N GLY A 2 -60.59 25.95 7.50
CA GLY A 2 -59.88 24.75 7.93
C GLY A 2 -59.00 25.06 9.15
N TYR A 3 -59.06 24.22 10.17
CA TYR A 3 -58.11 24.28 11.28
C TYR A 3 -56.71 23.91 10.77
N PRO A 4 -55.65 24.64 11.15
CA PRO A 4 -54.29 24.28 10.78
C PRO A 4 -53.95 22.90 11.37
N CYS A 5 -53.33 22.04 10.57
CA CYS A 5 -52.98 20.68 10.99
C CYS A 5 -51.54 20.32 10.61
N ILE A 6 -50.90 19.51 11.46
CA ILE A 6 -49.55 18.98 11.22
C ILE A 6 -49.66 17.46 11.11
N ARG A 7 -49.04 16.90 10.07
CA ARG A 7 -48.93 15.45 9.88
C ARG A 7 -47.48 15.03 10.06
N LEU A 8 -47.24 14.03 10.91
CA LEU A 8 -45.92 13.44 11.10
C LEU A 8 -45.77 12.23 10.18
N ILE A 9 -44.67 12.19 9.43
CA ILE A 9 -44.37 11.13 8.46
C ILE A 9 -43.01 10.55 8.83
N CYS A 10 -42.95 9.23 9.01
CA CYS A 10 -41.72 8.50 9.29
C CYS A 10 -40.93 8.21 8.00
N LYS A 11 -39.64 7.90 8.15
CA LYS A 11 -38.72 7.64 7.02
C LYS A 11 -39.13 6.42 6.17
N ASP A 12 -39.91 5.51 6.73
CA ASP A 12 -40.48 4.34 6.04
C ASP A 12 -41.76 4.67 5.24
N GLY A 13 -42.18 5.93 5.21
CA GLY A 13 -43.37 6.40 4.50
C GLY A 13 -44.67 6.24 5.28
N THR A 14 -44.62 5.71 6.51
CA THR A 14 -45.82 5.64 7.37
C THR A 14 -46.17 7.04 7.88
N SER A 15 -47.46 7.38 7.85
CA SER A 15 -47.96 8.68 8.31
C SER A 15 -48.90 8.52 9.50
N TYR A 16 -48.70 9.35 10.51
CA TYR A 16 -49.54 9.37 11.71
C TYR A 16 -50.77 10.26 11.52
N VAL A 17 -51.76 10.07 12.40
CA VAL A 17 -52.99 10.86 12.41
C VAL A 17 -52.66 12.36 12.48
N PRO A 18 -53.26 13.21 11.61
CA PRO A 18 -53.02 14.64 11.62
C PRO A 18 -53.41 15.27 12.96
N LEU A 19 -52.52 16.09 13.52
CA LEU A 19 -52.77 16.88 14.72
C LEU A 19 -53.45 18.18 14.30
N TYR A 20 -54.68 18.41 14.77
CA TYR A 20 -55.46 19.61 14.48
C TYR A 20 -55.33 20.60 15.63
N PHE A 21 -55.01 21.85 15.30
CA PHE A 21 -54.84 22.90 16.30
C PHE A 21 -56.07 23.82 16.28
N THR A 22 -56.85 23.79 17.37
CA THR A 22 -58.11 24.55 17.51
C THR A 22 -57.94 25.87 18.25
N SER A 23 -56.94 25.97 19.13
CA SER A 23 -56.73 27.12 20.02
C SER A 23 -55.34 27.74 19.94
N GLU A 24 -54.33 27.00 19.47
CA GLU A 24 -52.94 27.47 19.40
C GLU A 24 -52.40 27.52 17.96
N SER A 25 -51.43 28.39 17.72
CA SER A 25 -50.76 28.48 16.42
C SER A 25 -49.80 27.30 16.24
N THR A 26 -49.82 26.68 15.06
CA THR A 26 -48.84 25.66 14.65
C THR A 26 -47.40 26.14 14.75
N VAL A 27 -47.18 27.47 14.71
CA VAL A 27 -45.86 28.08 14.87
C VAL A 27 -45.30 27.85 16.29
N ASN A 28 -46.12 28.05 17.33
CA ASN A 28 -45.68 27.84 18.72
C ASN A 28 -45.31 26.37 18.98
N PHE A 29 -46.07 25.44 18.39
CA PHE A 29 -45.76 24.02 18.49
C PHE A 29 -44.41 23.68 17.84
N ILE A 30 -44.13 24.22 16.66
CA ILE A 30 -42.85 24.04 15.97
C ILE A 30 -41.70 24.66 16.78
N ASP A 31 -41.89 25.85 17.36
CA ASP A 31 -40.87 26.53 18.18
C ASP A 31 -40.52 25.74 19.44
N VAL A 32 -41.50 25.10 20.08
CA VAL A 32 -41.24 24.21 21.23
C VAL A 32 -40.54 22.93 20.76
N LEU A 33 -40.94 22.37 19.62
CA LEU A 33 -40.32 21.16 19.07
C LEU A 33 -38.84 21.40 18.70
N GLN A 34 -38.52 22.58 18.17
CA GLN A 34 -37.15 23.02 17.83
C GLN A 34 -36.21 23.04 19.04
N ARG A 35 -36.73 23.14 20.28
CA ARG A 35 -35.90 23.07 21.49
C ARG A 35 -35.37 21.66 21.78
N TYR A 36 -36.03 20.63 21.27
CA TYR A 36 -35.68 19.23 21.51
C TYR A 36 -35.11 18.54 20.27
N ILE A 37 -35.45 19.02 19.07
CA ILE A 37 -35.15 18.34 17.81
C ILE A 37 -34.82 19.39 16.75
N THR A 38 -33.74 19.20 15.97
CA THR A 38 -33.41 20.13 14.89
C THR A 38 -34.34 19.92 13.69
N LEU A 39 -34.94 21.00 13.21
CA LEU A 39 -35.91 20.98 12.11
C LEU A 39 -35.41 21.83 10.95
N ARG A 40 -35.39 21.26 9.74
CA ARG A 40 -35.02 21.98 8.50
C ARG A 40 -36.19 21.98 7.52
N ARG A 41 -36.48 23.13 6.91
CA ARG A 41 -37.49 23.22 5.84
C ARG A 41 -36.96 22.59 4.56
N SER A 42 -37.81 21.83 3.87
CA SER A 42 -37.46 21.26 2.57
C SER A 42 -37.27 22.37 1.54
N ALA A 43 -36.20 22.28 0.74
CA ALA A 43 -35.96 23.21 -0.37
C ALA A 43 -36.91 22.98 -1.55
N ARG A 44 -37.54 21.79 -1.63
CA ARG A 44 -38.42 21.39 -2.73
C ARG A 44 -39.90 21.62 -2.44
N GLU A 45 -40.30 21.56 -1.16
CA GLU A 45 -41.71 21.71 -0.76
C GLU A 45 -41.85 22.68 0.42
N PRO A 46 -42.60 23.78 0.28
CA PRO A 46 -42.67 24.84 1.30
C PRO A 46 -43.39 24.41 2.59
N ASN A 47 -44.22 23.37 2.53
CA ASN A 47 -45.00 22.87 3.67
C ASN A 47 -44.37 21.63 4.35
N LEU A 48 -43.19 21.19 3.90
CA LEU A 48 -42.51 20.01 4.44
C LEU A 48 -41.34 20.45 5.34
N VAL A 49 -41.36 19.96 6.59
CA VAL A 49 -40.30 20.18 7.58
C VAL A 49 -39.70 18.82 7.94
N LEU A 50 -38.39 18.70 7.74
CA LEU A 50 -37.63 17.49 7.99
C LEU A 50 -36.99 17.55 9.38
N VAL A 51 -37.13 16.48 10.14
CA VAL A 51 -36.42 16.25 11.39
C VAL A 51 -35.00 15.81 11.07
N VAL A 52 -34.01 16.60 11.49
CA VAL A 52 -32.59 16.35 11.27
C VAL A 52 -31.96 15.98 12.61
N ASP A 53 -31.22 14.87 12.63
CA ASP A 53 -30.44 14.47 13.79
C ASP A 53 -29.32 15.51 14.01
N SER A 54 -29.19 16.04 15.22
CA SER A 54 -28.22 17.08 15.56
C SER A 54 -26.77 16.64 15.28
N LYS A 55 -26.48 15.33 15.34
CA LYS A 55 -25.18 14.77 14.93
C LYS A 55 -24.98 14.76 13.41
N ALA A 56 -26.04 14.52 12.66
CA ALA A 56 -26.01 14.52 11.20
C ALA A 56 -25.91 15.94 10.63
N GLU A 57 -26.48 16.93 11.31
CA GLU A 57 -26.39 18.34 10.90
C GLU A 57 -25.04 18.97 11.20
N ALA A 58 -24.43 18.68 12.35
CA ALA A 58 -23.06 19.08 12.63
C ALA A 58 -22.10 18.48 11.59
N LEU A 59 -22.29 17.21 11.22
CA LEU A 59 -21.52 16.55 10.18
C LEU A 59 -21.78 17.15 8.79
N ALA A 60 -23.04 17.42 8.42
CA ALA A 60 -23.38 18.02 7.14
C ALA A 60 -22.87 19.46 7.01
N GLN A 61 -22.90 20.25 8.08
CA GLN A 61 -22.30 21.59 8.11
C GLN A 61 -20.79 21.53 7.99
N SER A 62 -20.12 20.56 8.64
CA SER A 62 -18.69 20.34 8.47
C SER A 62 -18.33 19.92 7.05
N VAL A 63 -19.17 19.12 6.38
CA VAL A 63 -18.98 18.68 4.99
C VAL A 63 -19.27 19.79 3.97
N ILE A 64 -20.27 20.64 4.22
CA ILE A 64 -20.56 21.83 3.40
C ILE A 64 -19.47 22.90 3.58
N ALA A 65 -18.95 23.09 4.81
CA ALA A 65 -17.82 23.97 5.09
C ALA A 65 -16.50 23.48 4.47
N LEU A 66 -16.41 22.19 4.12
CA LEU A 66 -15.32 21.59 3.34
C LEU A 66 -15.53 21.71 1.81
N GLY A 67 -16.62 22.34 1.36
CA GLY A 67 -16.82 22.71 -0.05
C GLY A 67 -17.17 21.55 -0.99
N GLN A 68 -17.75 20.45 -0.51
CA GLN A 68 -18.11 19.30 -1.36
C GLN A 68 -19.63 19.16 -1.61
N ASN A 69 -19.96 18.76 -2.84
CA ASN A 69 -21.33 18.67 -3.38
C ASN A 69 -22.18 17.55 -2.74
N ASP A 70 -23.52 17.71 -2.84
CA ASP A 70 -24.57 16.83 -2.30
C ASP A 70 -24.45 15.32 -2.65
N ASP A 71 -23.63 14.98 -3.66
CA ASP A 71 -23.47 13.62 -4.17
C ASP A 71 -22.75 12.66 -3.18
N VAL A 72 -21.93 13.22 -2.28
CA VAL A 72 -21.14 12.46 -1.28
C VAL A 72 -22.03 11.88 -0.16
N LEU A 73 -23.04 12.63 0.29
CA LEU A 73 -24.01 12.19 1.29
C LEU A 73 -24.84 11.00 0.82
N THR A 74 -25.19 10.98 -0.47
CA THR A 74 -25.98 9.90 -1.10
C THR A 74 -25.19 8.59 -1.18
N ARG A 75 -23.87 8.68 -1.39
CA ARG A 75 -22.96 7.51 -1.39
C ARG A 75 -22.71 6.98 0.02
N PHE A 76 -22.56 7.87 1.02
CA PHE A 76 -22.37 7.49 2.42
C PHE A 76 -23.55 6.66 2.98
N MET A 77 -24.79 7.03 2.62
CA MET A 77 -25.97 6.27 3.06
C MET A 77 -26.08 4.89 2.40
N LYS A 78 -25.49 4.68 1.21
CA LYS A 78 -25.52 3.40 0.51
C LYS A 78 -24.46 2.42 1.00
N ASN A 79 -23.28 2.88 1.42
CA ASN A 79 -22.22 1.99 1.89
C ASN A 79 -21.41 2.60 3.05
N PRO A 80 -21.88 2.45 4.30
CA PRO A 80 -21.29 3.08 5.47
C PRO A 80 -19.83 2.68 5.72
N TYR A 81 -19.44 1.45 5.37
CA TYR A 81 -18.09 0.93 5.60
C TYR A 81 -17.07 1.48 4.58
N ALA A 82 -17.45 1.56 3.31
CA ALA A 82 -16.59 2.13 2.27
C ALA A 82 -16.35 3.62 2.53
N THR A 83 -17.38 4.35 2.99
CA THR A 83 -17.27 5.80 3.22
C THR A 83 -16.68 6.18 4.58
N ALA A 84 -16.70 5.30 5.59
CA ALA A 84 -15.98 5.51 6.85
C ALA A 84 -14.45 5.49 6.66
N LEU A 85 -13.94 4.70 5.71
CA LEU A 85 -12.52 4.72 5.31
C LEU A 85 -12.14 6.01 4.59
N THR A 86 -13.13 6.73 4.07
CA THR A 86 -13.02 8.01 3.36
C THR A 86 -12.98 9.22 4.33
N GLY A 87 -13.24 9.01 5.62
CA GLY A 87 -13.47 10.05 6.64
C GLY A 87 -12.32 10.31 7.62
N PHE A 88 -11.10 9.84 7.36
CA PHE A 88 -9.96 10.05 8.26
C PHE A 88 -9.12 11.30 7.87
N GLY A 89 -9.61 12.48 8.23
CA GLY A 89 -9.09 13.79 7.81
C GLY A 89 -7.57 13.98 7.86
N LYS A 90 -7.02 14.44 6.72
CA LYS A 90 -5.68 15.00 6.44
C LYS A 90 -4.48 14.07 6.19
N ILE A 91 -4.38 12.89 6.80
CA ILE A 91 -3.56 11.79 6.20
C ILE A 91 -4.40 11.10 5.13
N THR A 92 -5.70 11.14 5.40
CA THR A 92 -6.87 10.95 4.55
C THR A 92 -6.64 11.38 3.10
N SER A 93 -6.71 12.69 2.84
CA SER A 93 -6.77 13.23 1.47
C SER A 93 -5.58 12.87 0.59
N PHE A 94 -4.36 12.73 1.13
CA PHE A 94 -3.22 12.27 0.32
C PHE A 94 -3.29 10.77 0.03
N MET A 95 -3.60 9.95 1.05
CA MET A 95 -3.82 8.53 0.82
C MET A 95 -5.08 8.28 -0.02
N GLN A 96 -6.08 9.16 0.00
CA GLN A 96 -7.41 8.94 -0.55
C GLN A 96 -7.62 9.55 -1.93
N GLU A 97 -6.95 10.66 -2.23
CA GLU A 97 -6.95 11.28 -3.55
C GLU A 97 -5.85 10.69 -4.44
N GLN A 98 -4.78 10.10 -3.89
CA GLN A 98 -3.66 9.55 -4.68
C GLN A 98 -3.36 8.05 -4.48
N MET A 99 -3.54 7.45 -3.30
CA MET A 99 -3.13 6.04 -3.04
C MET A 99 -4.27 5.02 -2.96
N ILE A 100 -5.46 5.40 -2.49
CA ILE A 100 -6.62 4.52 -2.31
C ILE A 100 -7.28 4.20 -3.66
N PRO A 101 -7.35 5.10 -4.66
CA PRO A 101 -7.79 4.68 -5.98
C PRO A 101 -6.75 3.73 -6.64
N ALA A 102 -5.45 3.85 -6.34
CA ALA A 102 -4.45 2.85 -6.73
C ALA A 102 -4.66 1.47 -6.05
N LEU A 103 -5.29 1.45 -4.86
CA LEU A 103 -5.61 0.23 -4.11
C LEU A 103 -6.98 -0.38 -4.47
N LEU A 104 -7.96 0.44 -4.84
CA LEU A 104 -9.37 0.04 -4.96
C LEU A 104 -9.93 0.12 -6.39
N ASP A 105 -9.44 0.99 -7.26
CA ASP A 105 -9.99 1.10 -8.63
C ASP A 105 -9.28 0.13 -9.59
N SER A 106 -10.12 -0.67 -10.24
CA SER A 106 -9.80 -1.54 -11.36
C SER A 106 -9.85 -0.82 -12.71
N ASP A 107 -10.25 0.46 -12.73
CA ASP A 107 -10.46 1.20 -13.97
C ASP A 107 -9.12 1.77 -14.50
N GLU A 108 -8.67 1.20 -15.61
CA GLU A 108 -7.41 1.51 -16.33
C GLU A 108 -7.22 3.04 -16.55
N VAL A 109 -8.31 3.76 -16.80
CA VAL A 109 -8.33 5.21 -17.07
C VAL A 109 -7.91 6.03 -15.85
N SER A 110 -8.27 5.61 -14.62
CA SER A 110 -7.91 6.33 -13.39
C SER A 110 -6.43 6.13 -13.03
N GLN A 111 -5.87 4.96 -13.32
CA GLN A 111 -4.45 4.67 -13.09
C GLN A 111 -3.56 5.44 -14.09
N GLU A 112 -4.00 5.60 -15.34
CA GLU A 112 -3.27 6.41 -16.33
C GLU A 112 -3.20 7.89 -15.92
N GLU A 113 -4.31 8.47 -15.47
CA GLU A 113 -4.35 9.85 -14.96
C GLU A 113 -3.41 10.04 -13.76
N GLN A 114 -3.29 9.03 -12.90
CA GLN A 114 -2.34 9.05 -11.77
C GLN A 114 -0.89 8.94 -12.22
N ILE A 115 -0.57 8.06 -13.17
CA ILE A 115 0.77 7.96 -13.76
C ILE A 115 1.13 9.30 -14.40
N ARG A 116 0.21 9.92 -15.14
CA ARG A 116 0.39 11.25 -15.74
C ARG A 116 0.61 12.32 -14.68
N ALA A 117 -0.17 12.34 -13.61
CA ALA A 117 0.00 13.28 -12.51
C ALA A 117 1.35 13.10 -11.77
N MET A 118 1.80 11.85 -11.58
CA MET A 118 3.12 11.55 -11.01
C MET A 118 4.27 11.99 -11.93
N ARG A 119 4.11 11.83 -13.25
CA ARG A 119 5.05 12.35 -14.26
C ARG A 119 5.13 13.87 -14.22
N GLU A 120 3.99 14.56 -14.15
CA GLU A 120 3.94 16.03 -14.05
C GLU A 120 4.56 16.55 -12.75
N LEU A 121 4.35 15.88 -11.63
CA LEU A 121 5.00 16.21 -10.36
C LEU A 121 6.52 16.00 -10.42
N THR A 122 6.97 14.91 -11.04
CA THR A 122 8.40 14.60 -11.20
C THR A 122 9.08 15.62 -12.11
N GLN A 123 8.46 16.00 -13.22
CA GLN A 123 8.98 17.05 -14.10
C GLN A 123 9.09 18.41 -13.40
N ARG A 124 8.11 18.78 -12.56
CA ARG A 124 8.17 20.02 -11.75
C ARG A 124 9.27 19.99 -10.69
N GLU A 125 9.51 18.82 -10.08
CA GLU A 125 10.61 18.63 -9.12
C GLU A 125 11.98 18.64 -9.79
N ASP A 126 12.11 18.02 -10.97
CA ASP A 126 13.34 18.01 -11.77
C ASP A 126 13.66 19.40 -12.33
N GLU A 127 12.66 20.20 -12.71
CA GLU A 127 12.86 21.61 -13.07
C GLU A 127 13.34 22.47 -11.90
N ALA A 128 12.95 22.14 -10.67
CA ALA A 128 13.49 22.76 -9.45
C ALA A 128 14.86 22.18 -9.03
N GLY A 129 15.15 20.93 -9.41
CA GLY A 129 16.35 20.16 -9.08
C GLY A 129 17.51 20.25 -10.08
N LYS A 130 17.30 20.82 -11.28
CA LYS A 130 18.30 21.03 -12.35
C LYS A 130 19.54 21.87 -11.97
N LEU A 131 19.65 22.32 -10.72
CA LEU A 131 20.86 22.91 -10.16
C LEU A 131 21.76 21.92 -9.41
N ARG A 132 21.44 20.60 -9.33
CA ARG A 132 22.15 19.69 -8.41
C ARG A 132 22.48 18.24 -8.84
N ILE A 133 22.25 17.78 -10.07
CA ILE A 133 22.77 16.46 -10.49
C ILE A 133 23.52 16.58 -11.81
N ASN A 134 24.82 16.34 -11.73
CA ASN A 134 25.78 16.39 -12.83
C ASN A 134 25.43 15.41 -13.95
N THR A 135 25.78 15.85 -15.15
CA THR A 135 25.73 15.24 -16.49
C THR A 135 26.53 13.94 -16.68
N ASP A 136 26.91 13.21 -15.63
CA ASP A 136 27.87 12.10 -15.74
C ASP A 136 27.24 10.71 -15.84
N ALA A 137 25.96 10.53 -15.46
CA ALA A 137 25.29 9.22 -15.48
C ALA A 137 25.06 8.68 -16.91
N ALA A 138 24.86 9.56 -17.90
CA ALA A 138 24.61 9.13 -19.28
C ALA A 138 25.81 8.40 -19.92
N SER A 139 27.05 8.78 -19.56
CA SER A 139 28.26 8.08 -20.04
C SER A 139 28.51 6.74 -19.34
N GLU A 140 28.01 6.53 -18.12
CA GLU A 140 28.16 5.25 -17.41
C GLU A 140 27.23 4.18 -17.98
N PHE A 141 26.02 4.57 -18.42
CA PHE A 141 25.05 3.65 -19.02
C PHE A 141 25.32 3.29 -20.50
N GLU A 142 26.01 4.13 -21.29
CA GLU A 142 26.45 3.72 -22.63
C GLU A 142 27.39 2.50 -22.59
N LEU A 143 28.21 2.37 -21.53
CA LEU A 143 29.13 1.23 -21.35
C LEU A 143 28.40 -0.08 -20.97
N VAL A 144 27.21 0.02 -20.35
CA VAL A 144 26.41 -1.13 -19.91
C VAL A 144 25.82 -1.91 -21.09
N THR A 145 25.56 -1.25 -22.22
CA THR A 145 25.02 -1.89 -23.43
C THR A 145 25.92 -3.00 -24.01
N GLN A 146 27.16 -3.14 -23.53
CA GLN A 146 28.14 -4.15 -23.94
C GLN A 146 28.46 -5.19 -22.86
N LEU A 147 27.74 -5.21 -21.73
CA LEU A 147 27.99 -6.17 -20.67
C LEU A 147 27.36 -7.55 -20.99
N GLU A 148 28.20 -8.52 -21.33
CA GLU A 148 27.77 -9.91 -21.48
C GLU A 148 27.67 -10.61 -20.12
N LEU A 149 26.44 -10.89 -19.68
CA LEU A 149 26.17 -11.66 -18.47
C LEU A 149 26.32 -13.18 -18.73
N PRO A 150 26.82 -13.96 -17.75
CA PRO A 150 26.92 -15.42 -17.85
C PRO A 150 25.54 -16.06 -17.98
N PRO A 151 25.43 -17.34 -18.40
CA PRO A 151 24.15 -18.03 -18.42
C PRO A 151 23.53 -18.11 -17.02
N ARG A 152 22.20 -18.03 -16.96
CA ARG A 152 21.46 -18.12 -15.70
C ARG A 152 21.60 -19.53 -15.11
N PRO A 153 21.91 -19.65 -13.81
CA PRO A 153 21.98 -20.96 -13.16
C PRO A 153 20.58 -21.54 -12.97
N ASP A 154 20.50 -22.87 -12.99
CA ASP A 154 19.28 -23.59 -12.62
C ASP A 154 19.10 -23.57 -11.10
N ILE A 155 18.01 -22.96 -10.65
CA ILE A 155 17.65 -22.86 -9.24
C ILE A 155 16.43 -23.75 -8.98
N TYR A 156 16.38 -24.37 -7.81
CA TYR A 156 15.25 -25.20 -7.39
C TYR A 156 14.74 -24.75 -6.03
N ARG A 157 13.41 -24.79 -5.88
CA ARG A 157 12.73 -24.51 -4.61
C ARG A 157 12.70 -25.76 -3.74
N GLU A 158 12.79 -25.56 -2.43
CA GLU A 158 12.72 -26.65 -1.46
C GLU A 158 11.31 -26.81 -0.90
N SER A 159 11.10 -27.87 -0.12
CA SER A 159 9.85 -28.06 0.63
C SER A 159 9.73 -27.02 1.75
N PRO A 160 8.51 -26.60 2.10
CA PRO A 160 8.30 -25.62 3.17
C PRO A 160 8.78 -26.15 4.52
N VAL A 161 9.27 -25.23 5.35
CA VAL A 161 9.77 -25.56 6.70
C VAL A 161 8.61 -26.04 7.56
N THR A 162 8.72 -27.27 8.06
CA THR A 162 7.77 -27.90 8.97
C THR A 162 8.07 -27.54 10.43
N GLN A 163 7.11 -27.79 11.31
CA GLN A 163 7.28 -27.59 12.75
C GLN A 163 8.47 -28.39 13.30
N GLU A 164 8.68 -29.61 12.81
CA GLU A 164 9.80 -30.48 13.23
C GLU A 164 11.16 -29.89 12.87
N ILE A 165 11.28 -29.31 11.67
CA ILE A 165 12.52 -28.65 11.25
C ILE A 165 12.73 -27.40 12.11
N TRP A 166 11.68 -26.59 12.32
CA TRP A 166 11.74 -25.38 13.13
C TRP A 166 12.17 -25.64 14.58
N ASP A 167 11.62 -26.68 15.21
CA ASP A 167 11.93 -27.00 16.61
C ASP A 167 13.36 -27.54 16.80
N LYS A 168 14.00 -28.10 15.76
CA LYS A 168 15.43 -28.46 15.81
C LYS A 168 16.36 -27.26 15.98
N PHE A 169 15.94 -26.08 15.54
CA PHE A 169 16.72 -24.83 15.68
C PHE A 169 16.49 -24.13 17.03
N LYS A 170 15.55 -24.61 17.85
CA LYS A 170 15.26 -24.04 19.17
C LYS A 170 16.11 -24.68 20.25
N LEU A 171 16.62 -23.84 21.15
CA LEU A 171 17.28 -24.25 22.39
C LEU A 171 16.23 -24.47 23.51
N ALA A 172 16.64 -25.14 24.59
CA ALA A 172 15.76 -25.50 25.70
C ALA A 172 15.17 -24.30 26.47
N ASP A 173 15.77 -23.11 26.36
CA ASP A 173 15.29 -21.85 26.92
C ASP A 173 14.29 -21.11 25.98
N GLY A 174 14.07 -21.67 24.79
CA GLY A 174 13.23 -21.13 23.73
C GLY A 174 13.88 -20.03 22.90
N THR A 175 15.20 -19.83 22.99
CA THR A 175 15.99 -19.03 22.03
C THR A 175 16.28 -19.84 20.77
N VAL A 176 16.63 -19.16 19.67
CA VAL A 176 17.08 -19.82 18.43
C VAL A 176 18.59 -19.78 18.40
N ASP A 177 19.22 -20.91 18.03
CA ASP A 177 20.68 -21.00 17.97
C ASP A 177 21.28 -19.93 17.05
N PRO A 178 22.07 -18.98 17.57
CA PRO A 178 22.64 -17.88 16.80
C PRO A 178 23.47 -18.31 15.60
N GLN A 179 24.16 -19.45 15.69
CA GLN A 179 25.00 -19.96 14.60
C GLN A 179 24.17 -20.46 13.42
N ASN A 180 22.95 -20.90 13.70
CA ASN A 180 22.07 -21.52 12.71
C ASN A 180 20.95 -20.59 12.22
N ILE A 181 20.86 -19.34 12.71
CA ILE A 181 19.85 -18.36 12.25
C ILE A 181 19.94 -18.16 10.73
N HIS A 182 21.16 -18.02 10.19
CA HIS A 182 21.34 -17.83 8.75
C HIS A 182 20.81 -19.03 7.95
N HIS A 183 21.11 -20.25 8.40
CA HIS A 183 20.61 -21.47 7.78
C HIS A 183 19.08 -21.56 7.86
N LEU A 184 18.48 -21.21 8.99
CA LEU A 184 17.04 -21.18 9.14
C LEU A 184 16.38 -20.16 8.20
N LYS A 185 16.95 -18.96 8.09
CA LYS A 185 16.49 -17.95 7.12
C LYS A 185 16.62 -18.44 5.68
N MET A 186 17.69 -19.14 5.34
CA MET A 186 17.88 -19.72 4.02
C MET A 186 16.83 -20.81 3.73
N ASN A 187 16.52 -21.68 4.70
CA ASN A 187 15.46 -22.68 4.53
C ASN A 187 14.08 -22.03 4.29
N VAL A 188 13.76 -20.97 5.03
CA VAL A 188 12.53 -20.18 4.81
C VAL A 188 12.57 -19.49 3.44
N PHE A 189 13.71 -18.95 3.04
CA PHE A 189 13.89 -18.34 1.73
C PHE A 189 13.68 -19.35 0.59
N ARG A 190 14.19 -20.59 0.71
CA ARG A 190 14.11 -21.66 -0.30
C ARG A 190 12.75 -22.36 -0.39
N GLY A 191 12.06 -22.55 0.74
CA GLY A 191 10.84 -23.36 0.82
C GLY A 191 9.59 -22.62 1.30
N GLY A 192 9.73 -21.49 2.00
CA GLY A 192 8.65 -20.83 2.73
C GLY A 192 8.27 -21.57 4.02
N LEU A 193 7.14 -21.20 4.63
CA LEU A 193 6.65 -21.80 5.86
C LEU A 193 5.36 -22.58 5.67
N GLN A 194 5.21 -23.65 6.46
CA GLN A 194 3.94 -24.33 6.61
C GLN A 194 2.90 -23.44 7.34
N PRO A 195 1.61 -23.43 6.96
CA PRO A 195 0.61 -22.51 7.52
C PRO A 195 0.49 -22.50 9.05
N GLU A 196 0.65 -23.66 9.69
CA GLU A 196 0.56 -23.79 11.15
C GLU A 196 1.68 -23.04 11.87
N LEU A 197 2.88 -23.00 11.26
CA LEU A 197 4.08 -22.41 11.83
C LEU A 197 4.12 -20.88 11.74
N ARG A 198 3.36 -20.29 10.79
CA ARG A 198 3.35 -18.83 10.52
C ARG A 198 3.13 -17.98 11.75
N LYS A 199 2.21 -18.39 12.64
CA LYS A 199 1.86 -17.65 13.87
C LYS A 199 3.05 -17.47 14.81
N GLU A 200 4.00 -18.38 14.78
CA GLU A 200 5.21 -18.32 15.58
C GLU A 200 6.34 -17.65 14.81
N ALA A 201 6.65 -18.16 13.62
CA ALA A 201 7.80 -17.74 12.82
C ALA A 201 7.72 -16.27 12.37
N TRP A 202 6.54 -15.76 12.02
CA TRP A 202 6.38 -14.35 11.60
C TRP A 202 6.76 -13.37 12.70
N LYS A 203 6.65 -13.75 13.98
CA LYS A 203 7.09 -12.88 15.08
C LYS A 203 8.59 -12.60 15.00
N TYR A 204 9.38 -13.57 14.56
CA TYR A 204 10.82 -13.42 14.37
C TYR A 204 11.16 -12.70 13.07
N LEU A 205 10.53 -13.10 11.95
CA LEU A 205 10.77 -12.49 10.64
C LEU A 205 10.43 -11.00 10.60
N LEU A 206 9.35 -10.58 11.28
CA LEU A 206 8.93 -9.18 11.39
C LEU A 206 9.70 -8.39 12.47
N GLY A 207 10.62 -9.01 13.21
CA GLY A 207 11.36 -8.35 14.30
C GLY A 207 10.53 -8.03 15.54
N TYR A 208 9.32 -8.60 15.68
CA TYR A 208 8.52 -8.46 16.89
C TYR A 208 9.18 -9.18 18.08
N ARG A 209 9.71 -10.37 17.82
CA ARG A 209 10.56 -11.15 18.73
C ARG A 209 11.97 -11.22 18.16
N ASN A 210 12.98 -10.93 18.97
CA ASN A 210 14.36 -11.08 18.52
C ASN A 210 14.79 -12.55 18.63
N TRP A 211 15.77 -12.96 17.82
CA TRP A 211 16.24 -14.35 17.75
C TRP A 211 16.98 -14.81 19.03
N ASP A 212 17.63 -13.86 19.71
CA ASP A 212 18.36 -14.02 20.98
C ASP A 212 17.47 -13.90 22.23
N GLU A 213 16.18 -13.56 22.06
CA GLU A 213 15.28 -13.28 23.16
C GLU A 213 14.65 -14.56 23.74
N THR A 214 14.90 -14.82 25.02
CA THR A 214 14.31 -15.95 25.76
C THR A 214 12.78 -15.82 25.85
N THR A 215 12.08 -16.95 26.03
CA THR A 215 10.61 -16.95 26.12
C THR A 215 10.09 -16.08 27.26
N ALA A 216 10.79 -16.06 28.40
CA ALA A 216 10.42 -15.25 29.57
C ALA A 216 10.62 -13.74 29.33
N GLN A 217 11.71 -13.34 28.66
CA GLN A 217 11.95 -11.95 28.29
C GLN A 217 10.89 -11.47 27.29
N PHE A 218 10.60 -12.28 26.28
CA PHE A 218 9.58 -11.98 25.28
C PHE A 218 8.20 -11.82 25.90
N GLU A 219 7.82 -12.68 26.86
CA GLU A 219 6.53 -12.56 27.55
C GLU A 219 6.40 -11.24 28.32
N LYS A 220 7.49 -10.81 28.98
CA LYS A 220 7.55 -9.52 29.67
C LYS A 220 7.46 -8.35 28.68
N LYS A 221 8.13 -8.43 27.53
CA LYS A 221 8.07 -7.43 26.44
C LYS A 221 6.66 -7.34 25.88
N ARG A 222 6.03 -8.48 25.60
CA ARG A 222 4.64 -8.60 25.14
C ARG A 222 3.66 -7.93 26.09
N GLY A 223 3.78 -8.20 27.40
CA GLY A 223 2.95 -7.56 28.41
C GLY A 223 3.11 -6.04 28.46
N LYS A 224 4.33 -5.51 28.27
CA LYS A 224 4.57 -4.06 28.16
C LYS A 224 3.96 -3.46 26.89
N LEU A 225 4.17 -4.09 25.75
CA LEU A 225 3.64 -3.63 24.46
C LEU A 225 2.10 -3.66 24.43
N ALA A 226 1.47 -4.66 25.05
CA ALA A 226 0.01 -4.73 25.18
C ALA A 226 -0.54 -3.55 25.99
N LYS A 227 0.10 -3.20 27.11
CA LYS A 227 -0.28 -2.01 27.91
C LYS A 227 -0.11 -0.72 27.12
N GLU A 228 0.96 -0.60 26.35
CA GLU A 228 1.22 0.57 25.51
C GLU A 228 0.19 0.68 24.37
N TYR A 229 -0.16 -0.44 23.74
CA TYR A 229 -1.22 -0.48 22.73
C TYR A 229 -2.55 0.00 23.30
N GLU A 230 -2.97 -0.53 24.46
CA GLU A 230 -4.21 -0.09 25.11
C GLU A 230 -4.16 1.39 25.50
N ARG A 231 -2.99 1.89 25.93
CA ARG A 231 -2.79 3.31 26.21
C ARG A 231 -2.97 4.17 24.96
N LEU A 232 -2.35 3.80 23.84
CA LEU A 232 -2.46 4.52 22.56
C LEU A 232 -3.88 4.45 21.99
N LYS A 233 -4.52 3.28 22.07
CA LYS A 233 -5.91 3.07 21.66
C LYS A 233 -6.86 3.94 22.48
N ALA A 234 -6.69 3.99 23.80
CA ALA A 234 -7.48 4.86 24.66
C ALA A 234 -7.28 6.33 24.30
N GLN A 235 -6.03 6.74 24.03
CA GLN A 235 -5.73 8.11 23.57
C GLN A 235 -6.47 8.45 22.28
N TRP A 236 -6.40 7.58 21.27
CA TRP A 236 -7.10 7.78 20.00
C TRP A 236 -8.63 7.79 20.18
N LEU A 237 -9.20 6.89 20.98
CA LEU A 237 -10.65 6.88 21.26
C LEU A 237 -11.12 8.11 22.05
N SER A 238 -10.23 8.76 22.78
CA SER A 238 -10.52 9.96 23.60
C SER A 238 -10.17 11.28 22.90
N ILE A 239 -9.67 11.23 21.66
CA ILE A 239 -9.17 12.42 20.98
C ILE A 239 -10.32 13.36 20.62
N THR A 240 -10.17 14.64 20.96
CA THR A 240 -11.10 15.70 20.54
C THR A 240 -10.62 16.30 19.21
N GLU A 241 -11.49 16.97 18.46
CA GLU A 241 -11.16 17.58 17.15
C GLU A 241 -9.95 18.55 17.23
N ASP A 242 -9.80 19.30 18.32
CA ASP A 242 -8.64 20.17 18.56
C ASP A 242 -7.33 19.39 18.80
N GLN A 243 -7.41 18.24 19.48
CA GLN A 243 -6.27 17.35 19.70
C GLN A 243 -5.86 16.67 18.39
N GLU A 244 -6.81 16.26 17.56
CA GLU A 244 -6.58 15.64 16.25
C GLU A 244 -5.76 16.56 15.32
N SER A 245 -6.11 17.86 15.28
CA SER A 245 -5.37 18.88 14.52
C SER A 245 -3.90 19.00 14.97
N ARG A 246 -3.61 18.84 16.27
CA ARG A 246 -2.25 18.89 16.83
C ARG A 246 -1.48 17.58 16.66
N PHE A 247 -2.18 16.44 16.69
CA PHE A 247 -1.59 15.10 16.48
C PHE A 247 -1.20 14.83 15.03
N PHE A 248 -1.85 15.47 14.05
CA PHE A 248 -1.45 15.39 12.64
C PHE A 248 0.05 15.69 12.42
N SER A 249 0.57 16.70 13.12
CA SER A 249 1.99 17.06 13.10
C SER A 249 2.90 16.06 13.82
N TYR A 250 2.36 15.26 14.74
CA TYR A 250 3.08 14.18 15.44
C TYR A 250 3.18 12.90 14.60
N SER A 251 2.14 12.55 13.83
CA SER A 251 2.17 11.43 12.88
C SER A 251 3.28 11.60 11.82
N LYS A 252 3.56 12.84 11.42
CA LYS A 252 4.65 13.19 10.49
C LYS A 252 6.05 12.86 11.04
N ARG A 253 6.21 12.70 12.36
CA ARG A 253 7.49 12.44 13.03
C ARG A 253 7.76 10.96 13.31
N LYS A 254 6.78 10.09 13.10
CA LYS A 254 6.86 8.66 13.45
C LYS A 254 7.24 7.75 12.28
N GLY A 255 7.58 8.31 11.11
CA GLY A 255 8.12 7.54 9.98
C GLY A 255 7.24 6.34 9.64
N LEU A 256 6.05 6.59 9.07
CA LEU A 256 5.43 5.54 8.26
C LEU A 256 6.47 5.12 7.21
N GLN A 257 6.52 3.83 6.87
CA GLN A 257 7.46 3.26 5.90
C GLN A 257 7.77 4.27 4.78
N ARG A 258 9.06 4.50 4.47
CA ARG A 258 9.54 5.57 3.56
C ARG A 258 8.74 5.67 2.25
N ASN A 259 8.20 4.55 1.77
CA ASN A 259 7.34 4.45 0.59
C ASN A 259 6.00 5.20 0.69
N PHE A 260 5.53 5.54 1.89
CA PHE A 260 4.29 6.28 2.16
C PHE A 260 4.55 7.71 2.64
N GLU A 261 5.80 8.19 2.54
CA GLU A 261 6.13 9.60 2.76
C GLU A 261 5.51 10.47 1.67
N LYS A 262 5.20 11.73 2.03
CA LYS A 262 4.42 12.63 1.17
C LYS A 262 5.12 13.01 -0.13
N ASP A 263 6.44 12.95 -0.15
CA ASP A 263 7.26 13.25 -1.33
C ASP A 263 7.40 12.05 -2.27
N GLN A 264 6.97 10.86 -1.84
CA GLN A 264 7.09 9.59 -2.58
C GLN A 264 8.52 9.29 -3.05
N ALA A 265 9.53 9.96 -2.48
CA ALA A 265 10.90 9.93 -2.98
C ALA A 265 11.47 8.49 -2.95
N ALA A 266 11.09 7.71 -1.94
CA ALA A 266 11.51 6.32 -1.82
C ALA A 266 10.95 5.42 -2.93
N ILE A 267 9.67 5.60 -3.32
CA ILE A 267 9.09 4.82 -4.43
C ILE A 267 9.72 5.24 -5.76
N LYS A 268 9.92 6.53 -6.00
CA LYS A 268 10.61 7.01 -7.21
C LYS A 268 12.00 6.40 -7.32
N LEU A 269 12.76 6.40 -6.21
CA LEU A 269 14.06 5.74 -6.16
C LEU A 269 13.96 4.25 -6.50
N GLN A 270 12.97 3.53 -5.97
CA GLN A 270 12.75 2.12 -6.30
C GLN A 270 12.39 1.90 -7.79
N MET A 271 11.68 2.84 -8.43
CA MET A 271 11.42 2.78 -9.88
C MET A 271 12.70 2.99 -10.70
N TYR A 272 13.55 3.94 -10.31
CA TYR A 272 14.86 4.13 -10.97
C TYR A 272 15.75 2.90 -10.81
N GLN A 273 15.85 2.37 -9.59
CA GLN A 273 16.58 1.13 -9.32
C GLN A 273 16.05 -0.04 -10.15
N LEU A 274 14.72 -0.16 -10.30
CA LEU A 274 14.09 -1.17 -11.15
C LEU A 274 14.48 -0.99 -12.62
N ARG A 275 14.42 0.23 -13.15
CA ARG A 275 14.84 0.54 -14.52
C ARG A 275 16.29 0.14 -14.77
N ASP A 276 17.18 0.54 -13.87
CA ASP A 276 18.62 0.29 -14.02
C ASP A 276 18.92 -1.23 -13.96
N LEU A 277 18.22 -1.98 -13.09
CA LEU A 277 18.31 -3.44 -13.05
C LEU A 277 17.79 -4.10 -14.34
N VAL A 278 16.67 -3.62 -14.89
CA VAL A 278 16.14 -4.13 -16.17
C VAL A 278 17.12 -3.84 -17.30
N MET A 279 17.74 -2.66 -17.33
CA MET A 279 18.74 -2.30 -18.35
C MET A 279 19.96 -3.24 -18.35
N ILE A 280 20.40 -3.68 -17.17
CA ILE A 280 21.51 -4.63 -17.03
C ILE A 280 21.07 -6.05 -17.41
N VAL A 281 19.93 -6.51 -16.90
CA VAL A 281 19.48 -7.91 -17.06
C VAL A 281 18.92 -8.17 -18.45
N ASN A 282 18.22 -7.20 -19.02
CA ASN A 282 17.53 -7.30 -20.30
C ASN A 282 17.55 -5.94 -21.02
N PRO A 283 18.68 -5.58 -21.66
CA PRO A 283 18.82 -4.29 -22.34
C PRO A 283 17.85 -4.14 -23.52
N GLN A 284 17.45 -5.24 -24.16
CA GLN A 284 16.47 -5.21 -25.25
C GLN A 284 15.10 -4.71 -24.75
N LEU A 285 14.62 -5.24 -23.62
CA LEU A 285 13.38 -4.78 -23.01
C LEU A 285 13.51 -3.32 -22.53
N ALA A 286 14.61 -2.96 -21.87
CA ALA A 286 14.83 -1.59 -21.38
C ALA A 286 14.77 -0.55 -22.52
N ASN A 287 15.51 -0.79 -23.61
CA ASN A 287 15.52 0.09 -24.78
C ASN A 287 14.13 0.20 -25.42
N TYR A 288 13.37 -0.92 -25.44
CA TYR A 288 12.00 -0.91 -25.94
C TYR A 288 11.09 -0.03 -25.07
N LEU A 289 11.15 -0.16 -23.74
CA LEU A 289 10.37 0.65 -22.80
C LEU A 289 10.70 2.14 -22.91
N GLU A 290 11.98 2.49 -23.08
CA GLU A 290 12.42 3.87 -23.28
C GLU A 290 11.87 4.47 -24.58
N SER A 291 11.93 3.73 -25.68
CA SER A 291 11.38 4.19 -26.96
C SER A 291 9.86 4.42 -26.93
N HIS A 292 9.15 3.82 -25.98
CA HIS A 292 7.70 3.96 -25.76
C HIS A 292 7.36 4.82 -24.52
N GLN A 293 8.29 5.63 -24.02
CA GLN A 293 8.09 6.55 -22.89
C GLN A 293 7.53 5.84 -21.64
N SER A 294 8.02 4.63 -21.38
CA SER A 294 7.63 3.75 -20.29
C SER A 294 8.83 3.34 -19.42
N ASP A 295 9.97 4.02 -19.56
CA ASP A 295 11.21 3.79 -18.80
C ASP A 295 11.12 4.23 -17.33
N ASP A 296 10.11 5.00 -16.98
CA ASP A 296 9.82 5.39 -15.59
C ASP A 296 9.21 4.26 -14.74
N MET A 297 8.90 3.12 -15.35
CA MET A 297 8.43 1.89 -14.70
C MET A 297 7.16 2.04 -13.85
N TYR A 298 6.38 3.12 -13.99
CA TYR A 298 5.22 3.34 -13.10
C TYR A 298 4.10 2.31 -13.29
N PHE A 299 4.08 1.56 -14.38
CA PHE A 299 3.19 0.40 -14.50
C PHE A 299 3.47 -0.70 -13.45
N CYS A 300 4.67 -0.72 -12.85
CA CYS A 300 5.05 -1.57 -11.72
C CYS A 300 4.77 -0.94 -10.34
N PHE A 301 4.25 0.29 -10.27
CA PHE A 301 4.04 1.02 -9.02
C PHE A 301 3.24 0.21 -8.01
N ARG A 302 2.15 -0.43 -8.47
CA ARG A 302 1.27 -1.26 -7.64
C ARG A 302 2.02 -2.44 -7.03
N TRP A 303 2.89 -3.09 -7.80
CA TRP A 303 3.67 -4.24 -7.34
C TRP A 303 4.56 -3.88 -6.15
N VAL A 304 5.26 -2.76 -6.25
CA VAL A 304 6.20 -2.28 -5.23
C VAL A 304 5.48 -1.64 -4.04
N LEU A 305 4.36 -0.94 -4.25
CA LEU A 305 3.62 -0.29 -3.18
C LEU A 305 2.98 -1.30 -2.22
N VAL A 306 2.34 -2.35 -2.76
CA VAL A 306 1.61 -3.35 -1.95
C VAL A 306 2.27 -4.71 -1.90
N TRP A 307 3.54 -4.80 -2.33
CA TRP A 307 4.34 -6.04 -2.31
C TRP A 307 3.58 -7.21 -2.93
N PHE A 308 3.11 -7.01 -4.17
CA PHE A 308 2.38 -7.99 -5.00
C PHE A 308 1.05 -8.51 -4.42
N LYS A 309 0.51 -7.92 -3.34
CA LYS A 309 -0.74 -8.37 -2.71
C LYS A 309 -1.96 -8.37 -3.64
N ARG A 310 -1.94 -7.58 -4.71
CA ARG A 310 -2.99 -7.53 -5.74
C ARG A 310 -2.74 -8.46 -6.93
N GLU A 311 -1.56 -9.08 -7.03
CA GLU A 311 -1.20 -9.96 -8.14
C GLU A 311 -1.23 -11.45 -7.77
N LEU A 312 -1.19 -11.75 -6.47
CA LEU A 312 -1.04 -13.09 -5.95
C LEU A 312 -2.24 -13.51 -5.11
N SER A 313 -2.47 -14.83 -5.05
CA SER A 313 -3.42 -15.42 -4.11
C SER A 313 -3.01 -15.10 -2.66
N PHE A 314 -3.92 -15.27 -1.70
CA PHE A 314 -3.59 -15.03 -0.29
C PHE A 314 -2.46 -15.97 0.19
N ALA A 315 -2.50 -17.24 -0.22
CA ALA A 315 -1.49 -18.22 0.16
C ALA A 315 -0.11 -17.86 -0.41
N ASP A 316 -0.07 -17.45 -1.67
CA ASP A 316 1.16 -17.04 -2.36
C ASP A 316 1.68 -15.71 -1.80
N THR A 317 0.81 -14.76 -1.51
CA THR A 317 1.20 -13.51 -0.86
C THR A 317 1.90 -13.78 0.47
N CYS A 318 1.34 -14.68 1.31
CA CYS A 318 1.99 -15.09 2.55
C CYS A 318 3.37 -15.68 2.29
N LYS A 319 3.49 -16.61 1.33
CA LYS A 319 4.77 -17.25 0.99
C LYS A 319 5.81 -16.24 0.49
N LEU A 320 5.43 -15.32 -0.40
CA LEU A 320 6.31 -14.27 -0.90
C LEU A 320 6.81 -13.38 0.25
N TRP A 321 5.91 -12.94 1.13
CA TRP A 321 6.30 -12.10 2.26
C TRP A 321 7.23 -12.81 3.24
N GLU A 322 7.00 -14.10 3.50
CA GLU A 322 7.91 -14.92 4.30
C GLU A 322 9.32 -14.91 3.73
N VAL A 323 9.45 -15.11 2.41
CA VAL A 323 10.71 -15.06 1.68
C VAL A 323 11.36 -13.68 1.78
N LEU A 324 10.60 -12.60 1.50
CA LEU A 324 11.11 -11.22 1.55
C LEU A 324 11.60 -10.82 2.96
N TRP A 325 10.87 -11.20 4.01
CA TRP A 325 11.25 -10.86 5.40
C TRP A 325 12.49 -11.59 5.89
N THR A 326 12.97 -12.64 5.19
CA THR A 326 14.29 -13.22 5.50
C THR A 326 15.44 -12.24 5.23
N GLY A 327 15.24 -11.29 4.31
CA GLY A 327 16.27 -10.38 3.80
C GLY A 327 17.29 -11.08 2.90
N GLN A 328 16.94 -12.24 2.34
CA GLN A 328 17.79 -13.03 1.44
C GLN A 328 17.27 -12.97 -0.01
N PRO A 329 18.15 -13.16 -1.01
CA PRO A 329 19.61 -13.16 -0.90
C PRO A 329 20.19 -11.74 -0.79
N CYS A 330 19.37 -10.70 -1.07
CA CYS A 330 19.76 -9.30 -1.00
C CYS A 330 18.64 -8.42 -0.42
N PRO A 331 18.95 -7.18 0.02
CA PRO A 331 17.96 -6.27 0.61
C PRO A 331 16.82 -5.89 -0.33
N ASN A 332 17.11 -5.77 -1.63
CA ASN A 332 16.16 -5.34 -2.66
C ASN A 332 15.63 -6.52 -3.51
N PHE A 333 15.49 -7.71 -2.92
CA PHE A 333 14.99 -8.89 -3.62
C PHE A 333 13.61 -8.67 -4.26
N LEU A 334 12.76 -7.80 -3.68
CA LEU A 334 11.49 -7.40 -4.27
C LEU A 334 11.64 -6.83 -5.68
N LEU A 335 12.70 -6.05 -5.95
CA LEU A 335 12.95 -5.49 -7.28
C LEU A 335 13.38 -6.58 -8.27
N LEU A 336 14.16 -7.57 -7.82
CA LEU A 336 14.50 -8.72 -8.66
C LEU A 336 13.29 -9.58 -9.02
N ILE A 337 12.29 -9.67 -8.12
CA ILE A 337 10.99 -10.27 -8.44
C ILE A 337 10.28 -9.50 -9.55
N CYS A 338 10.28 -8.16 -9.51
CA CYS A 338 9.74 -7.34 -10.60
C CYS A 338 10.50 -7.61 -11.91
N VAL A 339 11.84 -7.59 -11.89
CA VAL A 339 12.68 -7.85 -13.07
C VAL A 339 12.39 -9.23 -13.65
N ALA A 340 12.29 -10.27 -12.83
CA ALA A 340 12.00 -11.63 -13.27
C ALA A 340 10.64 -11.74 -13.99
N ILE A 341 9.61 -11.07 -13.47
CA ILE A 341 8.30 -11.02 -14.13
C ILE A 341 8.44 -10.30 -15.47
N LEU A 342 9.03 -9.12 -15.51
CA LEU A 342 9.16 -8.34 -16.75
C LEU A 342 9.96 -9.07 -17.82
N ASP A 343 11.06 -9.71 -17.43
CA ASP A 343 11.89 -10.51 -18.31
C ASP A 343 11.10 -11.68 -18.93
N SER A 344 10.25 -12.36 -18.15
CA SER A 344 9.36 -13.41 -18.66
C SER A 344 8.31 -12.89 -19.66
N GLN A 345 7.94 -11.61 -19.56
CA GLN A 345 6.91 -10.98 -20.39
C GLN A 345 7.49 -10.25 -21.60
N MET A 346 8.83 -10.18 -21.74
CA MET A 346 9.51 -9.42 -22.80
C MET A 346 8.97 -9.75 -24.18
N ASN A 347 8.94 -11.03 -24.57
CA ASN A 347 8.53 -11.44 -25.92
C ASN A 347 7.11 -10.97 -26.22
N THR A 348 6.18 -11.14 -25.27
CA THR A 348 4.80 -10.68 -25.42
C THR A 348 4.70 -9.17 -25.61
N ILE A 349 5.49 -8.38 -24.87
CA ILE A 349 5.48 -6.92 -24.96
C ILE A 349 6.05 -6.44 -26.32
N ILE A 350 7.20 -7.00 -26.71
CA ILE A 350 7.93 -6.56 -27.91
C ILE A 350 7.26 -7.07 -29.19
N ASP A 351 6.90 -8.34 -29.26
CA ASP A 351 6.35 -8.95 -30.49
C ASP A 351 4.99 -8.34 -30.84
N ASN A 352 4.17 -8.04 -29.83
CA ASN A 352 2.87 -7.39 -30.02
C ASN A 352 2.96 -5.86 -30.11
N LYS A 353 4.16 -5.29 -29.97
CA LYS A 353 4.43 -3.85 -30.04
C LYS A 353 3.57 -3.03 -29.08
N PHE A 354 3.51 -3.45 -27.82
CA PHE A 354 2.71 -2.75 -26.81
C PHE A 354 3.27 -1.35 -26.52
N GLY A 355 2.38 -0.35 -26.47
CA GLY A 355 2.66 0.97 -25.91
C GLY A 355 2.39 1.00 -24.41
N LEU A 356 2.53 2.17 -23.78
CA LEU A 356 2.34 2.33 -22.32
C LEU A 356 0.98 1.79 -21.83
N THR A 357 -0.10 2.10 -22.55
CA THR A 357 -1.46 1.67 -22.20
C THR A 357 -1.63 0.16 -22.26
N GLU A 358 -1.09 -0.46 -23.30
CA GLU A 358 -1.13 -1.90 -23.51
C GLU A 358 -0.22 -2.63 -22.51
N ILE A 359 0.95 -2.06 -22.17
CA ILE A 359 1.84 -2.59 -21.14
C ILE A 359 1.14 -2.56 -19.78
N LEU A 360 0.52 -1.45 -19.41
CA LEU A 360 -0.21 -1.32 -18.14
C LEU A 360 -1.35 -2.34 -18.06
N LYS A 361 -2.12 -2.48 -19.13
CA LYS A 361 -3.19 -3.47 -19.23
C LYS A 361 -2.65 -4.90 -19.11
N HIS A 362 -1.62 -5.24 -19.88
CA HIS A 362 -0.98 -6.56 -19.84
C HIS A 362 -0.49 -6.89 -18.42
N VAL A 363 0.22 -5.95 -17.79
CA VAL A 363 0.71 -6.08 -16.41
C VAL A 363 -0.44 -6.27 -15.41
N ASN A 364 -1.56 -5.57 -15.59
CA ASN A 364 -2.75 -5.76 -14.77
C ASN A 364 -3.40 -7.13 -14.97
N ASP A 365 -3.44 -7.62 -16.21
CA ASP A 365 -4.01 -8.92 -16.58
C ASP A 365 -3.16 -10.11 -16.06
N LEU A 366 -1.89 -9.89 -15.72
CA LEU A 366 -1.06 -10.89 -15.02
C LEU A 366 -1.54 -11.20 -13.60
N SER A 367 -2.39 -10.34 -13.02
CA SER A 367 -2.96 -10.57 -11.69
C SER A 367 -3.61 -11.95 -11.61
N MET A 368 -3.28 -12.70 -10.57
CA MET A 368 -3.74 -14.08 -10.31
C MET A 368 -3.25 -15.14 -11.30
N HIS A 369 -2.46 -14.77 -12.31
CA HIS A 369 -1.90 -15.70 -13.31
C HIS A 369 -0.40 -15.97 -13.12
N LEU A 370 0.24 -15.30 -12.15
CA LEU A 370 1.65 -15.52 -11.82
C LEU A 370 1.86 -16.82 -11.04
N VAL A 371 2.77 -17.67 -11.52
CA VAL A 371 3.24 -18.84 -10.78
C VAL A 371 4.39 -18.43 -9.87
N LEU A 372 4.11 -18.27 -8.57
CA LEU A 372 5.05 -17.66 -7.62
C LEU A 372 6.41 -18.39 -7.53
N ASP A 373 6.41 -19.73 -7.54
CA ASP A 373 7.66 -20.48 -7.41
C ASP A 373 8.59 -20.29 -8.62
N ASP A 374 8.04 -20.19 -9.83
CA ASP A 374 8.81 -19.93 -11.05
C ASP A 374 9.40 -18.51 -11.01
N VAL A 375 8.59 -17.53 -10.59
CA VAL A 375 9.03 -16.14 -10.44
C VAL A 375 10.16 -16.01 -9.42
N MET A 376 10.04 -16.64 -8.24
CA MET A 376 11.09 -16.60 -7.22
C MET A 376 12.37 -17.29 -7.70
N THR A 377 12.23 -18.41 -8.40
CA THR A 377 13.36 -19.15 -8.99
C THR A 377 14.10 -18.30 -10.02
N ALA A 378 13.37 -17.64 -10.91
CA ALA A 378 13.94 -16.75 -11.91
C ALA A 378 14.62 -15.52 -11.26
N ALA A 379 13.99 -14.90 -10.27
CA ALA A 379 14.56 -13.75 -9.55
C ALA A 379 15.86 -14.12 -8.83
N GLU A 380 15.91 -15.30 -8.23
CA GLU A 380 17.12 -15.80 -7.60
C GLU A 380 18.22 -16.15 -8.61
N ALA A 381 17.86 -16.76 -9.74
CA ALA A 381 18.81 -17.04 -10.81
C ALA A 381 19.43 -15.73 -11.36
N ILE A 382 18.62 -14.67 -11.52
CA ILE A 382 19.09 -13.33 -11.89
C ILE A 382 20.05 -12.79 -10.83
N PHE A 383 19.74 -12.91 -9.54
CA PHE A 383 20.67 -12.50 -8.48
C PHE A 383 22.04 -13.17 -8.61
N HIS A 384 22.08 -14.49 -8.78
CA HIS A 384 23.32 -15.24 -8.92
C HIS A 384 24.08 -14.89 -10.21
N GLN A 385 23.35 -14.66 -11.31
CA GLN A 385 23.92 -14.20 -12.58
C GLN A 385 24.63 -12.84 -12.41
N LEU A 386 23.99 -11.89 -11.71
CA LEU A 386 24.55 -10.58 -11.41
C LEU A 386 25.73 -10.67 -10.43
N SER A 387 25.58 -11.47 -9.36
CA SER A 387 26.65 -11.70 -8.38
C SER A 387 27.91 -12.31 -9.01
N ALA A 388 27.76 -13.24 -9.95
CA ALA A 388 28.88 -13.81 -10.71
C ALA A 388 29.60 -12.79 -11.61
N SER A 389 28.95 -11.67 -11.92
CA SER A 389 29.51 -10.58 -12.75
C SER A 389 29.81 -9.31 -11.95
N GLN A 390 29.86 -9.39 -10.61
CA GLN A 390 30.01 -8.22 -9.74
C GLN A 390 31.21 -7.33 -10.12
N ASP A 391 32.30 -7.90 -10.62
CA ASP A 391 33.52 -7.18 -10.98
C ASP A 391 33.33 -6.27 -12.21
N LYS A 392 32.27 -6.48 -12.98
CA LYS A 392 31.94 -5.74 -14.21
C LYS A 392 30.68 -4.89 -14.06
N LEU A 393 29.96 -5.02 -12.95
CA LEU A 393 28.72 -4.28 -12.71
C LEU A 393 29.02 -2.84 -12.27
N PRO A 394 28.18 -1.87 -12.66
CA PRO A 394 28.26 -0.52 -12.13
C PRO A 394 28.13 -0.52 -10.59
N ALA A 395 28.84 0.39 -9.93
CA ALA A 395 28.90 0.43 -8.46
C ALA A 395 27.51 0.58 -7.82
N HIS A 396 26.65 1.39 -8.44
CA HIS A 396 25.28 1.60 -7.95
C HIS A 396 24.44 0.31 -7.97
N ILE A 397 24.62 -0.57 -8.98
CA ILE A 397 23.95 -1.88 -9.02
C ILE A 397 24.45 -2.80 -7.91
N CYS A 398 25.77 -2.79 -7.67
CA CYS A 398 26.36 -3.54 -6.56
C CYS A 398 25.82 -3.04 -5.21
N GLU A 399 25.67 -1.72 -5.01
CA GLU A 399 25.04 -1.15 -3.82
C GLU A 399 23.57 -1.58 -3.68
N TYR A 400 22.79 -1.57 -4.76
CA TYR A 400 21.37 -1.98 -4.71
C TYR A 400 21.21 -3.43 -4.26
N LEU A 401 22.11 -4.30 -4.69
CA LEU A 401 22.07 -5.74 -4.41
C LEU A 401 22.93 -6.16 -3.23
N ASN A 402 23.63 -5.21 -2.59
CA ASN A 402 24.63 -5.45 -1.55
C ASN A 402 25.71 -6.47 -1.98
N LEU A 403 26.20 -6.34 -3.21
CA LEU A 403 27.31 -7.12 -3.77
C LEU A 403 28.61 -6.38 -3.48
N GLY A 404 29.64 -7.09 -3.01
CA GLY A 404 30.96 -6.52 -2.70
C GLY A 404 31.37 -6.49 -1.23
N GLU A 405 30.48 -6.82 -0.28
CA GLU A 405 30.85 -7.06 1.13
C GLU A 405 31.23 -8.53 1.38
N ALA A 406 32.15 -9.07 0.59
CA ALA A 406 32.77 -10.38 0.83
C ALA A 406 34.29 -10.30 0.74
N ALA A 407 34.91 -9.43 1.55
CA ALA A 407 36.29 -9.55 2.05
C ALA A 407 36.59 -8.52 3.15
N SER A 408 36.19 -8.80 4.39
CA SER A 408 36.95 -8.43 5.60
C SER A 408 36.58 -9.32 6.77
#